data_AF-A0A9D5NPL6-F1
#
_entry.id   AF-A0A9D5NPL6-F1
#
_cell.length_a   1.000
_cell.length_b   1.000
_cell.length_c   1.000
_cell.angle_alpha   90.00
_cell.angle_beta   90.00
_cell.angle_gamma   90.00
#
_symmetry.space_group_name_H-M   'P 1'
#
loop_
_entity.id
_entity.type
_entity.pdbx_description
1 polymer ?
#
loop_
_entity_poly.entity_id
_entity_poly.type
_entity_poly.pdbx_seq_one_letter_code
_entity_poly.pdbx_strand_id
1 'polypeptide(L)' 'MVMPLIFNFGFWEIVIIALIVLLIFGGKKIPELMKGLGKGVKNFKEGMKEVEDDVKEIKKDIEPEK' A
#
# COMPACT_ATOMS: atom_id res chain seq x y z
N MET A 1 -22.45 7.39 -35.33
CA MET A 1 -22.58 6.30 -34.33
C MET A 1 -21.23 5.68 -33.95
N VAL A 2 -20.13 6.46 -33.94
CA VAL A 2 -18.75 5.94 -33.69
C VAL A 2 -18.07 6.66 -32.50
N MET A 3 -18.70 7.72 -31.99
CA MET A 3 -18.15 8.59 -30.95
C MET A 3 -18.15 8.03 -29.50
N PRO A 4 -19.03 7.12 -29.05
CA PRO A 4 -18.98 6.63 -27.66
C PRO A 4 -17.85 5.64 -27.41
N LEU A 5 -17.16 5.18 -28.46
CA LEU A 5 -15.99 4.32 -28.33
C LEU A 5 -14.80 5.10 -27.78
N ILE A 6 -14.51 6.30 -28.30
CA ILE A 6 -13.30 7.10 -27.98
C ILE A 6 -13.25 7.54 -26.50
N PHE A 7 -14.40 7.94 -25.92
CA PHE A 7 -14.46 8.34 -24.51
C PHE A 7 -14.28 7.18 -23.51
N ASN A 8 -14.45 5.94 -23.98
CA ASN A 8 -14.24 4.73 -23.21
C ASN A 8 -12.80 4.19 -23.33
N PHE A 9 -11.96 4.71 -24.24
CA PHE A 9 -10.61 4.18 -24.47
C PHE A 9 -9.71 4.24 -23.25
N GLY A 10 -9.68 5.35 -22.51
CA GLY A 10 -8.78 5.46 -21.35
C GLY A 10 -9.03 4.38 -20.28
N PHE A 11 -10.29 4.03 -20.01
CA PHE A 11 -10.63 2.94 -19.09
C PHE A 11 -10.35 1.56 -19.71
N TRP A 12 -10.74 1.35 -20.97
CA TRP A 12 -10.52 0.07 -21.65
C TRP A 12 -9.05 -0.25 -21.91
N GLU A 13 -8.22 0.74 -22.18
CA GLU A 13 -6.76 0.61 -22.32
C GLU A 13 -6.13 0.17 -21.00
N ILE A 14 -6.53 0.80 -19.88
CA ILE A 14 -6.07 0.40 -18.54
C ILE A 14 -6.50 -1.02 -18.22
N VAL A 15 -7.75 -1.39 -18.53
CA VAL A 15 -8.25 -2.75 -18.32
C VAL A 15 -7.47 -3.77 -19.14
N ILE A 16 -7.18 -3.49 -20.42
CA ILE A 16 -6.39 -4.36 -21.30
C ILE A 16 -4.97 -4.54 -20.77
N ILE A 17 -4.30 -3.46 -20.37
CA ILE A 17 -2.95 -3.50 -19.78
C ILE A 17 -2.98 -4.32 -18.49
N ALA A 18 -3.96 -4.09 -17.61
CA ALA A 18 -4.13 -4.84 -16.38
C ALA A 18 -4.33 -6.33 -16.65
N LEU A 19 -5.08 -6.69 -17.71
CA LEU A 19 -5.31 -8.07 -18.13
C LEU A 19 -4.02 -8.75 -18.61
N ILE A 20 -3.20 -8.06 -19.40
CA ILE A 20 -1.90 -8.57 -19.87
C ILE A 20 -0.97 -8.78 -18.67
N VAL A 21 -0.88 -7.81 -17.76
CA VAL A 21 -0.09 -7.93 -16.52
C VAL A 21 -0.62 -9.10 -15.68
N LEU A 22 -1.94 -9.28 -15.59
CA LEU A 22 -2.56 -10.38 -14.85
C LEU A 22 -2.26 -11.75 -15.49
N LEU A 23 -2.15 -11.85 -16.81
CA LEU A 23 -1.76 -13.08 -17.50
C LEU A 23 -0.29 -13.43 -17.25
N ILE A 24 0.61 -12.44 -17.27
CA ILE A 24 2.05 -12.64 -17.04
C ILE A 24 2.35 -12.97 -15.58
N PHE A 25 1.77 -12.21 -14.65
CA PHE A 25 2.00 -12.41 -13.21
C PHE A 25 1.09 -13.51 -12.63
N GLY A 26 -0.04 -13.81 -13.26
CA GLY A 26 -1.08 -14.69 -12.75
C GLY A 26 -1.95 -14.01 -11.68
N GLY A 27 -3.25 -14.31 -11.69
CA GLY A 27 -4.21 -13.73 -10.73
C GLY A 27 -3.95 -14.04 -9.25
N LYS A 28 -3.08 -15.01 -8.95
CA LYS A 28 -2.71 -15.39 -7.58
C LYS A 28 -1.53 -14.57 -7.02
N LYS A 29 -0.61 -14.09 -7.87
CA LYS A 29 0.60 -13.40 -7.39
C LYS A 29 0.32 -11.98 -6.92
N ILE A 30 -0.59 -11.25 -7.56
CA ILE A 30 -0.92 -9.88 -7.14
C ILE A 30 -1.51 -9.84 -5.72
N PRO A 31 -2.51 -10.67 -5.35
CA PRO A 31 -3.01 -10.74 -3.98
C PRO A 31 -1.95 -11.20 -2.97
N GLU A 32 -1.06 -12.10 -3.35
CA GLU A 32 0.01 -12.61 -2.49
C GLU A 32 1.06 -11.52 -2.18
N LEU A 33 1.48 -10.76 -3.21
CA LEU A 33 2.35 -9.60 -3.06
C LEU A 33 1.70 -8.49 -2.24
N MET A 34 0.43 -8.18 -2.49
CA MET A 34 -0.32 -7.19 -1.69
C MET A 34 -0.44 -7.61 -0.23
N LYS A 35 -0.68 -8.89 0.06
CA LYS A 35 -0.70 -9.42 1.43
C LYS A 35 0.68 -9.31 2.10
N GLY A 36 1.75 -9.62 1.37
CA GLY A 36 3.13 -9.49 1.85
C GLY A 36 3.49 -8.03 2.17
N LEU A 37 3.23 -7.12 1.22
CA LEU A 37 3.45 -5.69 1.39
C LEU A 37 2.58 -5.11 2.51
N GLY A 38 1.30 -5.49 2.59
CA GLY A 38 0.39 -5.02 3.63
C GLY A 38 0.83 -5.45 5.04
N LYS A 39 1.33 -6.68 5.19
CA LYS A 39 1.94 -7.13 6.46
C LYS A 39 3.22 -6.37 6.77
N GLY A 40 4.09 -6.14 5.78
CA GLY A 40 5.32 -5.37 5.95
C GLY A 40 5.05 -3.94 6.41
N VAL A 41 4.12 -3.23 5.76
CA VAL A 41 3.72 -1.87 6.13
C VAL A 41 3.08 -1.83 7.51
N LYS A 42 2.24 -2.81 7.86
CA LYS A 42 1.62 -2.91 9.18
C LYS A 42 2.68 -3.06 10.28
N ASN A 43 3.57 -4.04 10.14
CA ASN A 43 4.63 -4.30 11.12
C ASN A 43 5.59 -3.11 11.24
N PHE A 44 5.91 -2.45 10.12
CA PHE A 44 6.72 -1.23 10.11
C PHE A 44 6.05 -0.11 10.90
N LYS A 45 4.75 0.10 10.70
CA LYS A 45 4.00 1.14 11.43
C LYS A 45 3.88 0.83 12.92
N GLU A 46 3.70 -0.43 13.29
CA GLU A 46 3.65 -0.87 14.68
C GLU A 46 4.99 -0.64 15.39
N GLY A 47 6.11 -1.07 14.78
CA GLY A 47 7.45 -0.85 15.34
C GLY A 47 7.82 0.63 15.44
N MET A 48 7.43 1.47 14.48
CA MET A 48 7.62 2.92 14.58
C MET A 48 6.86 3.53 15.75
N LYS A 49 5.66 3.04 16.04
CA LYS A 49 4.84 3.54 17.15
C LYS A 49 5.43 3.15 18.51
N GLU A 50 5.90 1.91 18.65
CA GLU A 50 6.62 1.44 19.84
C GLU A 50 7.83 2.33 20.13
N VAL A 51 8.66 2.61 19.12
CA VAL A 51 9.82 3.50 19.25
C VAL A 51 9.41 4.92 19.63
N GLU A 52 8.31 5.44 19.08
CA GLU A 52 7.82 6.79 19.43
C GLU A 52 7.33 6.86 20.88
N ASP A 53 6.66 5.81 21.35
CA ASP A 53 6.16 5.71 22.72
C ASP A 53 7.32 5.53 23.72
N ASP A 54 8.33 4.70 23.41
CA ASP A 54 9.56 4.55 24.21
C ASP A 54 10.32 5.89 24.33
N VAL A 55 10.44 6.63 23.22
CA VAL A 55 11.10 7.94 23.22
C VAL A 55 10.32 8.98 24.02
N LYS A 56 8.99 8.87 24.10
CA LYS A 56 8.16 9.75 24.94
C LYS A 56 8.30 9.42 26.42
N GLU A 57 8.36 8.13 26.79
CA GLU A 57 8.59 7.73 28.18
C GLU A 57 9.98 8.16 28.67
N ILE A 58 11.03 7.91 27.87
CA ILE A 58 12.40 8.35 28.20
C ILE A 58 12.48 9.86 28.39
N LYS A 59 11.76 10.65 27.58
CA LYS A 59 11.73 12.12 27.75
C LYS A 59 10.98 12.57 29.00
N LYS A 60 9.94 11.85 29.41
CA LYS A 60 9.21 12.12 30.66
C LYS A 60 10.06 11.88 31.90
N ASP A 61 11.00 10.94 31.85
CA ASP A 61 11.87 10.61 32.98
C ASP A 61 13.10 11.54 33.10
N ILE A 62 13.49 12.23 32.02
CA ILE A 62 14.66 13.12 31.97
C ILE A 62 14.31 14.59 32.27
N GLU A 63 13.05 15.00 32.11
CA GLU A 63 12.55 16.29 32.60
C GLU A 63 11.79 16.10 33.92
N PRO A 64 12.47 16.12 35.09
CA PRO A 64 11.75 16.28 36.35
C PRO A 64 11.01 17.61 36.29
N GLU A 65 9.69 17.50 36.40
CA GLU A 65 8.76 18.58 36.68
C GLU A 65 9.38 19.51 37.74
N LYS A 66 9.51 20.79 37.39
CA LYS A 66 9.92 21.85 38.34
C LYS A 66 9.02 21.88 39.57
#